data_AF-G2LHV1-F1
#
_entry.id   AF-G2LHV1-F1
#
_cell.length_a   1.000
_cell.length_b   1.000
_cell.length_c   1.000
_cell.angle_alpha   90.00
_cell.angle_beta   90.00
_cell.angle_gamma   90.00
#
_symmetry.space_group_name_H-M   'P 1'
#
loop_
_entity.id
_entity.type
_entity.pdbx_description
1 polymer ?
#
loop_
_entity_poly.entity_id
_entity_poly.type
_entity_poly.pdbx_seq_one_letter_code
_entity_poly.pdbx_strand_id
1 'polypeptide(L)' 'MALIEGDDYYLENGCYVFTARYLLARGRCCGSGCRHCPYRDQPASRQPQPELSTPAHGQPAYAVNWASRHGSK' A
#
# COMPACT_ATOMS: atom_id res chain seq x y z
N MET A 1 20.74 4.92 0.48
CA MET A 1 19.99 4.63 1.73
C MET A 1 20.81 3.66 2.56
N ALA A 2 21.03 3.98 3.84
CA ALA A 2 21.66 3.08 4.79
C ALA A 2 20.59 2.14 5.37
N LEU A 3 20.94 0.87 5.58
CA LEU A 3 20.11 -0.03 6.39
C LEU A 3 20.37 0.26 7.87
N ILE A 4 19.31 0.29 8.67
CA ILE A 4 19.40 0.53 10.10
C ILE A 4 19.34 -0.82 10.84
N GLU A 5 20.39 -1.12 11.61
CA GLU A 5 20.43 -2.28 12.49
C GLU A 5 19.34 -2.15 13.58
N GLY A 6 18.58 -3.23 13.80
CA GLY A 6 17.44 -3.29 14.71
C GLY A 6 16.09 -3.00 14.06
N ASP A 7 16.09 -2.30 12.91
CA ASP A 7 14.84 -1.92 12.23
C ASP A 7 14.70 -2.63 10.86
N ASP A 8 15.75 -2.59 10.04
CA ASP A 8 15.76 -3.22 8.73
C ASP A 8 16.34 -4.65 8.75
N TYR A 9 17.35 -4.86 9.60
CA TYR A 9 17.96 -6.16 9.83
C TYR A 9 18.54 -6.25 11.24
N TYR A 10 18.81 -7.47 11.70
CA TYR A 10 19.58 -7.72 12.91
C TYR A 10 20.55 -8.88 12.68
N LEU A 11 21.63 -8.92 13.46
CA LEU A 11 22.56 -10.03 13.45
C LEU A 11 22.10 -11.10 14.43
N GLU A 12 21.89 -12.31 13.91
CA GLU A 12 21.56 -13.47 14.72
C GLU A 12 22.54 -14.60 14.38
N ASN A 13 23.33 -15.02 15.36
CA ASN A 13 24.36 -16.05 15.19
C ASN A 13 25.37 -15.74 14.06
N GLY A 14 25.71 -14.47 13.86
CA GLY A 14 26.62 -14.03 12.78
C GLY A 14 25.97 -14.00 11.39
N CYS A 15 24.68 -14.30 11.27
CA CYS A 15 23.92 -14.20 10.04
C CYS A 15 23.07 -12.93 10.04
N TYR A 16 22.97 -12.27 8.89
CA TYR A 16 22.06 -11.14 8.69
C TYR A 16 20.62 -11.64 8.54
N VAL A 17 19.75 -11.26 9.48
CA VAL A 17 18.33 -11.55 9.42
C VAL A 17 17.56 -10.28 9.12
N PHE A 18 16.99 -10.20 7.92
CA PHE A 18 16.16 -9.08 7.51
C PHE A 18 14.77 -9.14 8.14
N THR A 19 14.26 -7.98 8.56
CA THR A 19 12.92 -7.86 9.13
C THR A 19 11.86 -7.85 8.03
N ALA A 20 10.62 -8.16 8.40
CA ALA A 20 9.49 -8.08 7.48
C ALA A 20 9.29 -6.65 6.93
N ARG A 21 9.61 -5.62 7.73
CA ARG A 21 9.50 -4.20 7.35
C ARG A 21 10.42 -3.87 6.19
N TYR A 22 11.68 -4.27 6.27
CA TYR A 22 12.63 -4.08 5.16
C TYR A 22 12.20 -4.81 3.89
N LEU A 23 11.71 -6.06 4.03
CA LEU A 23 11.23 -6.85 2.90
C LEU A 23 9.95 -6.25 2.27
N LEU A 24 9.09 -5.62 3.07
CA LEU A 24 7.93 -4.86 2.59
C LEU A 24 8.35 -3.58 1.87
N ALA A 25 9.27 -2.80 2.45
CA ALA A 25 9.80 -1.57 1.85
C ALA A 25 10.46 -1.83 0.49
N ARG A 26 11.08 -3.02 0.33
CA ARG A 26 11.64 -3.48 -0.94
C ARG A 26 10.58 -3.76 -2.02
N GLY A 27 9.32 -4.00 -1.63
CA GLY A 27 8.19 -4.18 -2.54
C GLY A 27 8.17 -5.48 -3.34
N ARG A 28 9.04 -6.46 -3.03
CA ARG A 28 9.15 -7.72 -3.79
C ARG A 28 9.70 -8.87 -2.94
N CYS A 29 9.20 -10.08 -3.19
CA CYS A 29 9.81 -11.32 -2.71
C CYS A 29 11.13 -11.62 -3.44
N CYS A 30 12.19 -11.92 -2.69
CA CYS A 30 13.51 -12.26 -3.22
C CYS A 30 13.69 -13.75 -3.60
N GLY A 31 12.75 -14.62 -3.21
CA GLY A 31 12.81 -16.06 -3.50
C GLY A 31 13.79 -16.87 -2.65
N SER A 32 14.50 -16.24 -1.70
CA SER A 32 15.53 -16.89 -0.88
C SER A 32 15.01 -17.63 0.36
N GLY A 33 13.69 -17.76 0.54
CA GLY A 33 13.12 -18.49 1.67
C GLY A 33 13.34 -17.82 3.03
N CYS A 34 13.26 -16.49 3.12
CA CYS A 34 13.49 -15.77 4.38
C CYS A 34 12.46 -16.14 5.47
N ARG A 35 12.91 -16.29 6.72
CA ARG A 35 12.04 -16.61 7.87
C ARG A 35 10.92 -15.60 8.08
N HIS A 36 11.22 -14.31 7.96
CA HIS A 36 10.27 -13.21 8.13
C HIS A 36 9.67 -12.73 6.80
N CYS A 37 9.61 -13.60 5.78
CA CYS A 37 9.10 -13.21 4.48
C CYS A 37 7.62 -12.82 4.57
N PRO A 38 7.25 -11.55 4.29
CA PRO A 38 5.86 -11.11 4.33
C PRO A 38 5.05 -11.70 3.17
N TYR A 39 5.70 -12.13 2.08
CA TYR A 39 5.04 -12.64 0.88
C TYR A 39 4.77 -14.15 0.90
N ARG A 40 5.20 -14.89 1.94
CA ARG A 40 5.04 -16.36 1.99
C ARG A 40 3.57 -16.80 2.09
N ASP A 41 2.76 -15.99 2.78
CA ASP A 41 1.39 -16.30 3.19
C ASP A 41 0.43 -15.16 2.79
N GLN A 42 0.83 -14.30 1.85
CA GLN A 42 -0.05 -13.23 1.39
C GLN A 42 -0.91 -13.69 0.21
N PRO A 43 -2.21 -14.00 0.41
CA PRO A 43 -3.18 -13.84 -0.65
C PRO A 43 -3.34 -12.34 -0.87
N ALA A 44 -2.64 -11.79 -1.87
CA ALA A 44 -2.78 -10.43 -2.41
C ALA A 44 -3.31 -9.41 -1.37
N SER A 45 -2.41 -8.87 -0.55
CA SER A 45 -2.74 -7.88 0.47
C SER A 45 -3.41 -6.65 -0.16
N ARG A 46 -4.74 -6.69 -0.17
CA ARG A 46 -5.67 -5.58 -0.16
C ARG A 46 -5.15 -4.58 0.87
N GLN A 47 -4.48 -3.52 0.43
CA GLN A 47 -4.33 -2.35 1.27
C GLN A 47 -5.74 -1.81 1.50
N PRO A 48 -6.29 -1.75 2.74
CA PRO A 48 -7.26 -0.71 3.01
C PRO A 48 -6.49 0.59 2.81
N GLN A 49 -6.83 1.33 1.77
CA GLN A 49 -6.34 2.69 1.61
C GLN A 49 -6.74 3.44 2.90
N PRO A 50 -5.89 4.32 3.46
CA PRO A 50 -6.39 5.35 4.35
C PRO A 50 -7.30 6.26 3.51
N GLU A 51 -8.55 5.82 3.31
CA GLU A 51 -9.61 6.48 2.54
C GLU A 51 -10.19 7.69 3.29
N LEU A 52 -9.42 8.36 4.14
CA LEU A 52 -9.95 9.49 4.89
C LEU A 52 -9.00 10.68 4.92
N SER A 53 -8.96 11.35 3.76
CA SER A 53 -9.09 12.81 3.70
C SER A 53 -9.78 13.19 2.37
N THR A 54 -11.00 12.67 2.20
CA THR A 54 -12.18 13.34 1.64
C THR A 54 -11.97 14.58 0.76
N PRO A 55 -12.40 14.59 -0.52
CA PRO A 55 -13.05 15.75 -1.08
C PRO A 55 -14.54 15.70 -0.72
N ALA A 56 -14.91 16.38 0.36
CA ALA A 56 -16.31 16.72 0.63
C ALA A 56 -16.66 17.87 -0.31
N HIS A 57 -16.87 17.57 -1.59
CA HIS A 57 -17.60 18.42 -2.50
C HIS A 57 -18.41 17.48 -3.39
N GLY A 58 -19.63 17.18 -2.93
CA GLY A 58 -20.60 16.46 -3.72
C GLY A 58 -20.82 17.17 -5.05
N GLN A 59 -20.65 16.43 -6.15
CA GLN A 59 -21.27 16.68 -7.46
C GLN A 59 -20.93 15.48 -8.38
N PRO A 60 -21.91 14.68 -8.84
CA PRO A 60 -21.69 13.78 -9.96
C PRO A 60 -21.60 14.56 -11.27
N ALA A 61 -20.50 14.35 -12.01
CA ALA A 61 -20.17 15.05 -13.26
C ALA A 61 -21.19 14.85 -14.41
N TYR A 62 -22.17 13.96 -14.29
CA TYR A 62 -23.22 13.75 -15.30
C TYR A 62 -24.50 14.57 -15.05
N ALA A 63 -24.62 15.25 -13.91
CA ALA A 63 -25.81 16.05 -13.58
C ALA A 63 -25.81 17.46 -14.19
N VAL A 64 -24.67 17.94 -14.69
CA VAL A 64 -24.53 19.33 -15.17
C VAL A 64 -25.06 19.59 -16.58
N ASN A 65 -25.67 18.61 -17.27
CA ASN A 65 -26.16 18.84 -18.64
C ASN A 65 -27.60 18.39 -18.92
N TRP A 66 -28.45 18.17 -17.91
CA TRP A 66 -29.85 17.81 -18.15
C TRP A 66 -30.88 18.91 -17.82
N ALA A 67 -30.60 19.78 -16.84
CA ALA A 67 -31.62 20.69 -16.29
C ALA A 67 -31.75 22.08 -16.94
N SER A 68 -31.05 22.40 -18.04
CA SER A 68 -31.07 23.76 -18.60
C SER A 68 -31.29 23.87 -20.12
N ARG A 69 -31.58 22.78 -20.83
CA ARG A 69 -31.83 22.85 -22.28
C ARG A 69 -33.11 22.17 -22.78
N HIS A 70 -33.99 21.72 -21.88
CA HIS A 70 -35.37 21.38 -22.23
C HIS A 70 -36.30 22.44 -21.67
N GLY A 71 -36.49 23.49 -22.48
CA GLY A 71 -37.55 24.46 -22.28
C GLY A 71 -38.92 23.81 -22.37
N SER A 72 -39.83 24.23 -21.51
CA SER A 72 -41.27 24.10 -21.75
C SER A 72 -42.02 25.15 -20.97
N LYS A 73 -42.66 26.00 -21.79
CA LYS A 73 -43.68 27.03 -21.51
C LYS A 73 -43.18 28.42 -21.20
#